data_AF-A0A7C4C0H4-F1
#
_entry.id   AF-A0A7C4C0H4-F1
#
_cell.length_a   1.000
_cell.length_b   1.000
_cell.length_c   1.000
_cell.angle_alpha   90.00
_cell.angle_beta   90.00
_cell.angle_gamma   90.00
#
_symmetry.space_group_name_H-M   'P 1'
#
loop_
_entity.id
_entity.type
_entity.pdbx_description
1 polymer ?
#
loop_
_entity_poly.entity_id
_entity_poly.type
_entity_poly.pdbx_seq_one_letter_code
_entity_poly.pdbx_strand_id
1 'polypeptide(L)'
;MTMFCSILFEGPADGHRAITTEAPDFFRDLNLDQIVDAITAGRDEYDLKPFFYTPLTNVAAIDYRHEVMRDLEDGAIFQSVKSFSDRMRVMRQHLTASEKSHYKYQKERWFLDAAAVYCDAVEKLLEDLRRLEPSSRGLRAFRQFLIQYTASAAFTALRQETRKLTAALSDIRYNLLIRDGSVTVSNYEGESDYSAVIEETFARFKQGVPRDYLSAYRPSSGMSHVQAAVLEFVARLNPHVFLPLLAFCQSHKDFAEKTVMDFDREIQFYIAWLEYADTFKRAGLKFCYPQVSDTCKTVSNREGFDLALAGKLIREKRTVVCNDFALNGPERIFVVTGPNQGGKTTFAPTFGQLHYLASLGLPVPGTEARLFLCDRLYTHFERVEDIATLRGKLQDDLIRIRHILDQATPNSVIVMNEVFSSTTLKDAVYL
;
A
#
# COMPACT_ATOMS: atom_id res chain seq x y z
N MET A 1 -17.05 -19.83 12.94
CA MET A 1 -16.35 -18.99 11.93
C MET A 1 -15.36 -18.14 12.70
N THR A 2 -14.10 -18.16 12.30
CA THR A 2 -13.03 -17.34 12.89
C THR A 2 -13.29 -15.87 12.60
N MET A 3 -13.11 -15.02 13.61
CA MET A 3 -13.20 -13.56 13.48
C MET A 3 -12.05 -13.07 12.60
N PHE A 4 -12.31 -12.12 11.69
CA PHE A 4 -11.25 -11.53 10.86
C PHE A 4 -10.26 -10.77 11.77
N CYS A 5 -8.97 -11.09 11.64
CA CYS A 5 -7.90 -10.43 12.39
C CYS A 5 -7.09 -9.48 11.50
N SER A 6 -6.54 -9.97 10.40
CA SER A 6 -5.65 -9.22 9.50
C SER A 6 -5.68 -9.84 8.10
N ILE A 7 -5.43 -9.04 7.06
CA ILE A 7 -5.24 -9.57 5.71
C ILE A 7 -3.81 -10.09 5.49
N LEU A 8 -2.87 -9.76 6.38
CA LEU A 8 -1.49 -10.26 6.38
C LEU A 8 -1.28 -11.48 7.27
N PHE A 9 -2.14 -11.68 8.27
CA PHE A 9 -2.00 -12.71 9.30
C PHE A 9 -3.34 -13.41 9.58
N GLU A 10 -3.35 -14.75 9.56
CA GLU A 10 -4.56 -15.54 9.81
C GLU A 10 -5.01 -15.44 11.27
N GLY A 11 -4.08 -15.58 12.22
CA GLY A 11 -4.35 -15.47 13.64
C GLY A 11 -3.42 -14.50 14.37
N PRO A 12 -3.76 -14.13 15.63
CA PRO A 12 -2.92 -13.27 16.46
C PRO A 12 -1.50 -13.82 16.67
N ALA A 13 -1.35 -15.15 16.64
CA ALA A 13 -0.08 -15.85 16.81
C ALA A 13 0.87 -15.71 15.60
N ASP A 14 0.35 -15.36 14.41
CA ASP A 14 1.12 -15.33 13.16
C ASP A 14 1.75 -13.96 12.85
N GLY A 15 1.44 -12.91 13.63
CA GLY A 15 1.87 -11.54 13.26
C GLY A 15 1.82 -10.46 14.32
N HIS A 16 1.19 -10.66 15.49
CA HIS A 16 1.25 -9.64 16.56
C HIS A 16 2.55 -9.68 17.37
N ARG A 17 3.47 -10.61 17.09
CA ARG A 17 4.83 -10.56 17.62
C ARG A 17 5.64 -9.49 16.87
N ALA A 18 5.60 -8.27 17.43
CA ALA A 18 6.46 -7.11 17.17
C ALA A 18 6.90 -6.94 15.70
N ILE A 19 6.03 -6.33 14.89
CA ILE A 19 6.43 -5.73 13.61
C ILE A 19 7.69 -4.89 13.86
N THR A 20 8.80 -5.24 13.19
CA THR A 20 10.07 -4.53 13.37
C THR A 20 10.09 -3.27 12.51
N THR A 21 10.58 -2.17 13.09
CA THR A 21 10.79 -0.91 12.37
C THR A 21 12.17 -0.81 11.74
N GLU A 22 13.09 -1.70 12.13
CA GLU A 22 14.47 -1.72 11.65
C GLU A 22 14.68 -2.76 10.57
N ALA A 23 15.41 -2.37 9.51
CA ALA A 23 15.79 -3.25 8.43
C ALA A 23 16.86 -4.26 8.92
N PRO A 24 16.73 -5.55 8.60
CA PRO A 24 17.75 -6.55 8.91
C PRO A 24 19.13 -6.20 8.31
N ASP A 25 20.20 -6.53 9.04
CA ASP A 25 21.59 -6.17 8.67
C ASP A 25 22.02 -6.67 7.28
N PHE A 26 21.46 -7.80 6.83
CA PHE A 26 21.77 -8.39 5.53
C PHE A 26 21.12 -7.67 4.34
N PHE A 27 20.26 -6.66 4.57
CA PHE A 27 19.49 -6.03 3.49
C PHE A 27 20.39 -5.39 2.43
N ARG A 28 21.40 -4.64 2.87
CA ARG A 28 22.35 -3.98 1.95
C ARG A 28 23.16 -4.99 1.15
N ASP A 29 23.61 -6.06 1.81
CA ASP A 29 24.40 -7.13 1.19
C ASP A 29 23.60 -7.84 0.07
N LEU A 30 22.28 -7.97 0.23
CA LEU A 30 21.37 -8.63 -0.71
C LEU A 30 20.59 -7.66 -1.60
N ASN A 31 20.88 -6.36 -1.56
CA ASN A 31 20.13 -5.29 -2.25
C ASN A 31 18.61 -5.27 -1.93
N LEU A 32 18.19 -5.84 -0.80
CA LEU A 32 16.79 -5.86 -0.36
C LEU A 32 16.31 -4.46 0.06
N ASP A 33 17.21 -3.60 0.53
CA ASP A 33 16.94 -2.20 0.80
C ASP A 33 16.42 -1.45 -0.44
N GLN A 34 17.15 -1.57 -1.56
CA GLN A 34 16.76 -0.97 -2.84
C GLN A 34 15.44 -1.54 -3.37
N ILE A 35 15.20 -2.84 -3.17
CA ILE A 35 13.97 -3.51 -3.58
C ILE A 35 12.78 -2.98 -2.76
N VAL A 36 12.90 -2.91 -1.44
CA VAL A 36 11.83 -2.42 -0.55
C VAL A 36 11.57 -0.93 -0.77
N ASP A 37 12.60 -0.11 -0.97
CA ASP A 37 12.46 1.29 -1.33
C ASP A 37 11.69 1.47 -2.65
N ALA A 38 11.99 0.63 -3.66
CA ALA A 38 11.28 0.66 -4.93
C ALA A 38 9.82 0.20 -4.82
N ILE A 39 9.53 -0.82 -3.99
CA ILE A 39 8.16 -1.31 -3.77
C ILE A 39 7.31 -0.26 -3.05
N THR A 40 7.89 0.42 -2.06
CA THR A 40 7.16 1.34 -1.17
C THR A 40 7.10 2.78 -1.69
N ALA A 41 7.76 3.07 -2.82
CA ALA A 41 7.82 4.41 -3.41
C ALA A 41 6.42 5.00 -3.68
N GLY A 42 6.17 6.22 -3.20
CA GLY A 42 4.90 6.93 -3.37
C GLY A 42 3.77 6.46 -2.44
N ARG A 43 4.09 5.61 -1.46
CA ARG A 43 3.15 5.04 -0.47
C ARG A 43 3.55 5.37 0.97
N ASP A 44 4.27 6.47 1.17
CA ASP A 44 4.81 6.88 2.47
C ASP A 44 3.72 7.02 3.55
N GLU A 45 2.50 7.40 3.16
CA GLU A 45 1.35 7.55 4.08
C GLU A 45 0.93 6.23 4.78
N TYR A 46 1.34 5.08 4.24
CA TYR A 46 0.96 3.78 4.75
C TYR A 46 2.02 3.11 5.64
N ASP A 47 3.25 3.66 5.69
CA ASP A 47 4.36 3.08 6.46
C ASP A 47 4.50 1.55 6.25
N LEU A 48 4.84 1.15 5.01
CA LEU A 48 4.82 -0.26 4.60
C LEU A 48 6.10 -1.03 4.89
N LYS A 49 7.23 -0.33 5.03
CA LYS A 49 8.56 -0.92 5.28
C LYS A 49 8.56 -1.96 6.42
N PRO A 50 7.89 -1.72 7.56
CA PRO A 50 7.86 -2.70 8.65
C PRO A 50 7.27 -4.07 8.26
N PHE A 51 6.33 -4.12 7.30
CA PHE A 51 5.80 -5.40 6.79
C PHE A 51 6.81 -6.17 5.94
N PHE A 52 7.72 -5.47 5.26
CA PHE A 52 8.79 -6.06 4.47
C PHE A 52 10.02 -6.43 5.29
N TYR A 53 10.12 -5.96 6.54
CA TYR A 53 11.22 -6.29 7.46
C TYR A 53 10.89 -7.49 8.36
N THR A 54 9.61 -7.86 8.44
CA THR A 54 9.10 -8.87 9.38
C THR A 54 8.79 -10.18 8.64
N PRO A 55 9.70 -11.17 8.62
CA PRO A 55 9.45 -12.47 8.00
C PRO A 55 8.42 -13.29 8.78
N LEU A 56 7.69 -14.14 8.07
CA LEU A 56 6.80 -15.14 8.66
C LEU A 56 7.60 -16.33 9.18
N THR A 57 7.15 -16.92 10.28
CA THR A 57 7.90 -17.97 10.98
C THR A 57 7.34 -19.38 10.76
N ASN A 58 6.27 -19.53 9.97
CA ASN A 58 5.67 -20.83 9.70
C ASN A 58 5.08 -20.90 8.28
N VAL A 59 4.99 -22.12 7.75
CA VAL A 59 4.53 -22.39 6.38
C VAL A 59 3.05 -22.03 6.19
N ALA A 60 2.19 -22.26 7.20
CA ALA A 60 0.76 -21.98 7.11
C ALA A 60 0.46 -20.48 6.91
N ALA A 61 1.22 -19.60 7.56
CA ALA A 61 1.13 -18.15 7.38
C ALA A 61 1.60 -17.71 5.99
N ILE A 62 2.63 -18.37 5.45
CA ILE A 62 3.09 -18.14 4.07
C ILE A 62 1.98 -18.53 3.08
N ASP A 63 1.37 -19.71 3.28
CA ASP A 63 0.25 -20.17 2.45
C ASP A 63 -0.96 -19.24 2.54
N TYR A 64 -1.25 -18.69 3.72
CA TYR A 64 -2.30 -17.68 3.90
C TYR A 64 -2.06 -16.44 3.02
N ARG A 65 -0.83 -15.89 3.01
CA ARG A 65 -0.49 -14.75 2.13
C ARG A 65 -0.53 -15.15 0.65
N HIS A 66 -0.09 -16.37 0.30
CA HIS A 66 -0.18 -16.87 -1.07
C HIS A 66 -1.62 -16.96 -1.57
N GLU A 67 -2.56 -17.44 -0.74
CA GLU A 67 -3.99 -17.46 -1.07
C GLU A 67 -4.52 -16.07 -1.41
N VAL A 68 -4.27 -15.08 -0.54
CA VAL A 68 -4.71 -13.69 -0.75
C VAL A 68 -4.09 -13.10 -2.02
N MET A 69 -2.79 -13.31 -2.21
CA MET A 69 -2.09 -12.82 -3.40
C MET A 69 -2.69 -13.41 -4.69
N ARG A 70 -3.05 -14.70 -4.71
CA ARG A 70 -3.67 -15.35 -5.89
C ARG A 70 -5.03 -14.76 -6.22
N ASP A 71 -5.87 -14.48 -5.23
CA ASP A 71 -7.13 -13.77 -5.46
C ASP A 71 -6.86 -12.36 -6.03
N LEU A 72 -5.82 -11.66 -5.56
CA LEU A 72 -5.46 -10.34 -6.06
C LEU A 72 -4.76 -10.35 -7.42
N GLU A 73 -4.36 -11.51 -7.95
CA GLU A 73 -3.94 -11.62 -9.35
C GLU A 73 -5.14 -11.66 -10.31
N ASP A 74 -6.36 -11.90 -9.82
CA ASP A 74 -7.58 -11.69 -10.59
C ASP A 74 -7.79 -10.19 -10.83
N GLY A 75 -7.85 -9.80 -12.11
CA GLY A 75 -7.95 -8.41 -12.50
C GLY A 75 -9.19 -7.69 -11.93
N ALA A 76 -10.33 -8.37 -11.79
CA ALA A 76 -11.54 -7.75 -11.26
C ALA A 76 -11.45 -7.54 -9.74
N ILE A 77 -10.92 -8.52 -9.01
CA ILE A 77 -10.70 -8.39 -7.55
C ILE A 77 -9.66 -7.31 -7.29
N PHE A 78 -8.53 -7.31 -8.01
CA PHE A 78 -7.49 -6.31 -7.90
C PHE A 78 -8.03 -4.89 -8.11
N GLN A 79 -8.82 -4.67 -9.17
CA GLN A 79 -9.39 -3.35 -9.45
C GLN A 79 -10.39 -2.91 -8.38
N SER A 80 -11.21 -3.83 -7.84
CA SER A 80 -12.14 -3.50 -6.76
C SER A 80 -11.39 -3.05 -5.50
N VAL A 81 -10.37 -3.80 -5.10
CA VAL A 81 -9.54 -3.51 -3.93
C VAL A 81 -8.75 -2.20 -4.13
N LYS A 82 -8.19 -1.98 -5.32
CA LYS A 82 -7.49 -0.74 -5.66
C LYS A 82 -8.42 0.47 -5.62
N SER A 83 -9.62 0.37 -6.21
CA SER A 83 -10.64 1.41 -6.15
C SER A 83 -11.05 1.73 -4.71
N PHE A 84 -11.17 0.71 -3.84
CA PHE A 84 -11.39 0.93 -2.41
C PHE A 84 -10.26 1.76 -1.79
N SER A 85 -9.01 1.38 -1.99
CA SER A 85 -7.86 2.12 -1.43
C SER A 85 -7.73 3.55 -1.96
N ASP A 86 -8.01 3.77 -3.25
CA ASP A 86 -8.05 5.12 -3.82
C ASP A 86 -9.12 5.99 -3.15
N ARG A 87 -10.30 5.43 -2.85
CA ARG A 87 -11.35 6.13 -2.10
C ARG A 87 -10.96 6.38 -0.64
N MET A 88 -10.32 5.42 0.02
CA MET A 88 -9.82 5.60 1.39
C MET A 88 -8.77 6.71 1.46
N ARG A 89 -7.93 6.85 0.42
CA ARG A 89 -7.00 7.96 0.27
C ARG A 89 -7.71 9.30 0.12
N VAL A 90 -8.73 9.38 -0.73
CA VAL A 90 -9.57 10.59 -0.87
C VAL A 90 -10.24 10.96 0.46
N MET A 91 -10.76 9.98 1.20
CA MET A 91 -11.33 10.19 2.53
C MET A 91 -10.30 10.81 3.49
N ARG A 92 -9.07 10.28 3.57
CA ARG A 92 -8.00 10.85 4.41
C ARG A 92 -7.61 12.26 3.98
N GLN A 93 -7.59 12.53 2.67
CA GLN A 93 -7.33 13.88 2.14
C GLN A 93 -8.42 14.86 2.57
N HIS A 94 -9.70 14.45 2.58
CA HIS A 94 -10.79 15.27 3.10
C HIS A 94 -10.67 15.52 4.61
N LEU A 95 -10.28 14.53 5.41
CA LEU A 95 -10.00 14.74 6.84
C LEU A 95 -8.86 15.74 7.04
N THR A 96 -7.76 15.59 6.30
CA THR A 96 -6.64 16.54 6.35
C THR A 96 -7.06 17.95 5.92
N ALA A 97 -7.91 18.07 4.89
CA ALA A 97 -8.46 19.35 4.46
C ALA A 97 -9.40 19.96 5.51
N SER A 98 -10.18 19.13 6.21
CA SER A 98 -11.02 19.54 7.34
C SER A 98 -10.17 20.12 8.47
N GLU A 99 -9.09 19.44 8.86
CA GLU A 99 -8.17 19.90 9.91
C GLU A 99 -7.46 21.22 9.54
N LYS A 100 -7.05 21.38 8.28
CA LYS A 100 -6.36 22.58 7.79
C LYS A 100 -7.29 23.76 7.50
N SER A 101 -8.61 23.54 7.43
CA SER A 101 -9.56 24.60 7.09
C SER A 101 -9.76 25.59 8.24
N HIS A 102 -9.67 26.88 7.92
CA HIS A 102 -9.86 27.97 8.89
C HIS A 102 -11.34 28.28 9.18
N TYR A 103 -12.21 28.07 8.19
CA TYR A 103 -13.63 28.43 8.30
C TYR A 103 -14.45 27.24 8.81
N LYS A 104 -15.28 27.48 9.83
CA LYS A 104 -16.08 26.46 10.53
C LYS A 104 -16.90 25.59 9.57
N TYR A 105 -17.75 26.19 8.74
CA TYR A 105 -18.65 25.43 7.87
C TYR A 105 -17.93 24.70 6.73
N GLN A 106 -16.78 25.23 6.29
CA GLN A 106 -15.91 24.52 5.36
C GLN A 106 -15.31 23.27 6.00
N LYS A 107 -14.83 23.38 7.25
CA LYS A 107 -14.31 22.27 8.03
C LYS A 107 -15.36 21.17 8.23
N GLU A 108 -16.58 21.55 8.62
CA GLU A 108 -17.71 20.64 8.79
C GLU A 108 -18.09 19.95 7.47
N ARG A 109 -18.07 20.67 6.35
CA ARG A 109 -18.35 20.08 5.04
C ARG A 109 -17.29 19.04 4.64
N TRP A 110 -16.01 19.37 4.77
CA TRP A 110 -14.93 18.41 4.50
C TRP A 110 -15.04 17.14 5.33
N PHE A 111 -15.44 17.27 6.60
CA PHE A 111 -15.65 16.13 7.48
C PHE A 111 -16.82 15.24 6.99
N LEU A 112 -17.94 15.85 6.61
CA LEU A 112 -19.06 15.14 6.01
C LEU A 112 -18.68 14.44 4.69
N ASP A 113 -17.89 15.10 3.83
CA ASP A 113 -17.39 14.52 2.58
C ASP A 113 -16.49 13.31 2.86
N ALA A 114 -15.62 13.37 3.87
CA ALA A 114 -14.82 12.22 4.29
C ALA A 114 -15.70 11.03 4.71
N ALA A 115 -16.72 11.26 5.54
CA ALA A 115 -17.66 10.22 5.96
C ALA A 115 -18.44 9.63 4.78
N ALA A 116 -18.83 10.47 3.80
CA ALA A 116 -19.52 10.02 2.60
C ALA A 116 -18.64 9.10 1.74
N VAL A 117 -17.39 9.50 1.50
CA VAL A 117 -16.43 8.69 0.75
C VAL A 117 -16.13 7.37 1.46
N TYR A 118 -16.01 7.38 2.79
CA TYR A 118 -15.82 6.17 3.58
C TYR A 118 -16.99 5.18 3.44
N CYS A 119 -18.24 5.65 3.64
CA CYS A 119 -19.41 4.80 3.51
C CYS A 119 -19.49 4.18 2.11
N ASP A 120 -19.30 4.99 1.06
CA ASP A 120 -19.34 4.52 -0.32
C ASP A 120 -18.22 3.51 -0.63
N ALA A 121 -17.00 3.75 -0.15
CA ALA A 121 -15.87 2.83 -0.31
C ALA A 121 -16.17 1.46 0.31
N VAL A 122 -16.66 1.43 1.55
CA VAL A 122 -16.99 0.20 2.28
C VAL A 122 -18.15 -0.55 1.62
N GLU A 123 -19.24 0.15 1.28
CA GLU A 123 -20.40 -0.46 0.63
C GLU A 123 -20.02 -1.05 -0.73
N LYS A 124 -19.24 -0.30 -1.52
CA LYS A 124 -18.84 -0.75 -2.86
C LYS A 124 -17.91 -1.95 -2.82
N LEU A 125 -16.92 -1.94 -1.92
CA LEU A 125 -16.05 -3.08 -1.73
C LEU A 125 -16.85 -4.33 -1.33
N LEU A 126 -17.80 -4.20 -0.40
CA LEU A 126 -18.64 -5.32 0.00
C LEU A 126 -19.49 -5.86 -1.16
N GLU A 127 -20.09 -4.97 -1.97
CA GLU A 127 -20.85 -5.35 -3.16
C GLU A 127 -19.98 -6.16 -4.13
N ASP A 128 -18.78 -5.66 -4.42
CA ASP A 128 -17.86 -6.32 -5.34
C ASP A 128 -17.37 -7.67 -4.79
N LEU A 129 -16.98 -7.76 -3.51
CA LEU A 129 -16.54 -9.02 -2.90
C LEU A 129 -17.67 -10.07 -2.78
N ARG A 130 -18.93 -9.65 -2.71
CA ARG A 130 -20.09 -10.55 -2.81
C ARG A 130 -20.25 -11.09 -4.23
N ARG A 131 -20.05 -10.24 -5.24
CA ARG A 131 -20.19 -10.62 -6.65
C ARG A 131 -19.02 -11.48 -7.15
N LEU A 132 -17.79 -11.15 -6.74
CA LEU A 132 -16.56 -11.76 -7.26
C LEU A 132 -16.17 -13.05 -6.52
N GLU A 133 -16.71 -13.27 -5.32
CA GLU A 133 -16.50 -14.50 -4.52
C GLU A 133 -15.03 -14.95 -4.38
N PRO A 134 -14.17 -14.15 -3.71
CA PRO A 134 -12.77 -14.51 -3.50
C PRO A 134 -12.63 -15.86 -2.77
N SER A 135 -11.57 -16.60 -3.10
CA SER A 135 -11.34 -17.97 -2.62
C SER A 135 -10.48 -18.03 -1.35
N SER A 136 -9.61 -17.04 -1.14
CA SER A 136 -8.67 -16.98 -0.03
C SER A 136 -9.39 -16.93 1.31
N ARG A 137 -8.77 -17.54 2.34
CA ARG A 137 -9.29 -17.43 3.71
C ARG A 137 -9.38 -15.97 4.17
N GLY A 138 -8.37 -15.16 3.84
CA GLY A 138 -8.30 -13.76 4.26
C GLY A 138 -9.41 -12.88 3.69
N LEU A 139 -9.61 -12.86 2.36
CA LEU A 139 -10.65 -12.03 1.77
C LEU A 139 -12.07 -12.54 2.10
N ARG A 140 -12.26 -13.85 2.27
CA ARG A 140 -13.55 -14.39 2.76
C ARG A 140 -13.86 -13.96 4.19
N ALA A 141 -12.86 -13.99 5.07
CA ALA A 141 -13.01 -13.53 6.45
C ALA A 141 -13.27 -12.02 6.49
N PHE A 142 -12.56 -11.22 5.70
CA PHE A 142 -12.78 -9.77 5.61
C PHE A 142 -14.17 -9.44 5.04
N ARG A 143 -14.60 -10.14 3.98
CA ARG A 143 -15.96 -10.02 3.45
C ARG A 143 -17.00 -10.30 4.52
N GLN A 144 -16.82 -11.37 5.31
CA GLN A 144 -17.73 -11.69 6.41
C GLN A 144 -17.77 -10.59 7.47
N PHE A 145 -16.61 -10.02 7.81
CA PHE A 145 -16.53 -8.85 8.69
C PHE A 145 -17.30 -7.67 8.12
N LEU A 146 -17.11 -7.32 6.84
CA LEU A 146 -17.83 -6.23 6.19
C LEU A 146 -19.36 -6.45 6.18
N ILE A 147 -19.82 -7.69 5.99
CA ILE A 147 -21.26 -8.03 6.09
C ILE A 147 -21.80 -7.66 7.47
N GLN A 148 -21.09 -8.02 8.53
CA GLN A 148 -21.50 -7.72 9.91
C GLN A 148 -21.40 -6.23 10.22
N TYR A 149 -20.30 -5.58 9.81
CA TYR A 149 -20.04 -4.17 10.05
C TYR A 149 -21.08 -3.28 9.35
N THR A 150 -21.37 -3.54 8.08
CA THR A 150 -22.36 -2.76 7.31
C THR A 150 -23.81 -2.96 7.79
N ALA A 151 -24.09 -4.08 8.46
CA ALA A 151 -25.37 -4.34 9.12
C ALA A 151 -25.45 -3.77 10.55
N SER A 152 -24.34 -3.24 11.10
CA SER A 152 -24.32 -2.68 12.45
C SER A 152 -25.15 -1.39 12.55
N ALA A 153 -25.67 -1.12 13.74
CA ALA A 153 -26.40 0.13 14.02
C ALA A 153 -25.51 1.37 13.82
N ALA A 154 -24.23 1.29 14.21
CA ALA A 154 -23.27 2.37 14.06
C ALA A 154 -23.05 2.76 12.59
N PHE A 155 -22.72 1.79 11.73
CA PHE A 155 -22.52 2.06 10.30
C PHE A 155 -23.83 2.51 9.62
N THR A 156 -24.96 1.89 9.98
CA THR A 156 -26.26 2.26 9.41
C THR A 156 -26.64 3.70 9.74
N ALA A 157 -26.43 4.14 10.99
CA ALA A 157 -26.67 5.52 11.42
C ALA A 157 -25.75 6.50 10.70
N LEU A 158 -24.43 6.22 10.69
CA LEU A 158 -23.44 7.03 9.97
C LEU A 158 -23.84 7.24 8.51
N ARG A 159 -24.15 6.15 7.79
CA ARG A 159 -24.55 6.19 6.38
C ARG A 159 -25.82 7.00 6.16
N GLN A 160 -26.86 6.77 6.96
CA GLN A 160 -28.14 7.46 6.82
C GLN A 160 -28.03 8.96 7.09
N GLU A 161 -27.36 9.33 8.19
CA GLU A 161 -27.13 10.73 8.54
C GLU A 161 -26.27 11.45 7.50
N THR A 162 -25.21 10.79 7.02
CA THR A 162 -24.32 11.33 5.98
C THR A 162 -25.09 11.61 4.68
N ARG A 163 -25.90 10.65 4.22
CA ARG A 163 -26.73 10.84 3.01
C ARG A 163 -27.77 11.94 3.19
N LYS A 164 -28.46 11.96 4.34
CA LYS A 164 -29.47 12.98 4.67
C LYS A 164 -28.87 14.39 4.69
N LEU A 165 -27.74 14.58 5.36
CA LEU A 165 -27.07 15.88 5.45
C LEU A 165 -26.51 16.32 4.10
N THR A 166 -25.96 15.39 3.32
CA THR A 166 -25.45 15.68 1.97
C THR A 166 -26.58 16.16 1.05
N ALA A 167 -27.74 15.49 1.07
CA ALA A 167 -28.92 15.91 0.34
C ALA A 167 -29.44 17.27 0.82
N ALA A 168 -29.62 17.44 2.14
CA ALA A 168 -30.13 18.69 2.73
C ALA A 168 -29.25 19.89 2.40
N LEU A 169 -27.92 19.75 2.42
CA LEU A 169 -26.99 20.80 2.00
C LEU A 169 -27.10 21.10 0.50
N SER A 170 -27.28 20.07 -0.33
CA SER A 170 -27.40 20.21 -1.79
C SER A 170 -28.73 20.86 -2.21
N ASP A 171 -29.76 20.79 -1.37
CA ASP A 171 -31.08 21.36 -1.60
C ASP A 171 -31.19 22.84 -1.20
N ILE A 172 -30.21 23.38 -0.46
CA ILE A 172 -30.21 24.80 -0.08
C ILE A 172 -30.16 25.67 -1.34
N ARG A 173 -31.10 26.62 -1.42
CA ARG A 173 -31.16 27.67 -2.42
C ARG A 173 -31.22 29.01 -1.70
N TYR A 174 -30.42 29.97 -2.15
CA TYR A 174 -30.33 31.29 -1.55
C TYR A 174 -30.05 32.33 -2.63
N ASN A 175 -30.47 33.56 -2.36
CA ASN A 175 -30.23 34.70 -3.24
C ASN A 175 -29.09 35.55 -2.68
N LEU A 176 -28.29 36.11 -3.59
CA LEU A 176 -27.23 37.05 -3.28
C LEU A 176 -27.53 38.39 -3.95
N LEU A 177 -27.78 39.41 -3.14
CA LEU A 177 -27.86 40.79 -3.61
C LEU A 177 -26.54 41.49 -3.30
N ILE A 178 -25.82 41.90 -4.33
CA ILE A 178 -24.58 42.67 -4.21
C ILE A 178 -24.87 44.10 -4.65
N ARG A 179 -24.83 45.05 -3.71
CA ARG A 179 -25.14 46.45 -3.98
C ARG A 179 -24.31 47.37 -3.11
N ASP A 180 -23.69 48.40 -3.72
CA ASP A 180 -22.95 49.46 -3.01
C ASP A 180 -21.89 48.93 -2.02
N GLY A 181 -21.20 47.84 -2.40
CA GLY A 181 -20.20 47.18 -1.55
C GLY A 181 -20.77 46.32 -0.41
N SER A 182 -22.09 46.23 -0.29
CA SER A 182 -22.78 45.34 0.64
C SER A 182 -23.22 44.04 -0.05
N VAL A 183 -23.20 42.94 0.71
CA VAL A 183 -23.74 41.64 0.28
C VAL A 183 -24.89 41.28 1.22
N THR A 184 -26.07 41.09 0.66
CA THR A 184 -27.26 40.59 1.38
C THR A 184 -27.56 39.18 0.92
N VAL A 185 -27.77 38.28 1.89
CA VAL A 185 -28.14 36.89 1.66
C VAL A 185 -29.58 36.69 2.14
N SER A 186 -30.44 36.14 1.28
CA SER A 186 -31.81 35.79 1.63
C SER A 186 -32.16 34.39 1.15
N ASN A 187 -33.24 33.82 1.66
CA ASN A 187 -33.77 32.58 1.13
C ASN A 187 -34.26 32.78 -0.30
N TYR A 188 -34.20 31.71 -1.09
CA TYR A 188 -34.88 31.65 -2.38
C TYR A 188 -36.36 31.31 -2.13
N GLU A 189 -37.26 32.22 -2.47
CA GLU A 189 -38.71 32.08 -2.23
C GLU A 189 -39.47 31.63 -3.49
N GLY A 190 -38.76 31.07 -4.48
CA GLY A 190 -39.36 30.70 -5.75
C GLY A 190 -39.49 31.89 -6.71
N GLU A 191 -38.57 32.85 -6.61
CA GLU A 191 -38.49 33.96 -7.53
C GLU A 191 -38.51 33.46 -8.98
N SER A 192 -39.32 34.11 -9.81
CA SER A 192 -39.53 33.67 -11.19
C SER A 192 -38.21 33.70 -11.95
N ASP A 193 -37.90 32.63 -12.70
CA ASP A 193 -36.81 32.65 -13.66
C ASP A 193 -37.19 33.57 -14.83
N TYR A 194 -36.92 34.85 -14.64
CA TYR A 194 -37.17 35.87 -15.66
C TYR A 194 -36.30 35.66 -16.90
N SER A 195 -35.33 34.74 -16.90
CA SER A 195 -34.53 34.44 -18.09
C SER A 195 -35.42 34.03 -19.25
N ALA A 196 -36.41 33.17 -19.02
CA ALA A 196 -37.36 32.74 -20.05
C ALA A 196 -38.23 33.91 -20.55
N VAL A 197 -38.71 34.77 -19.62
CA VAL A 197 -39.53 35.94 -19.96
C VAL A 197 -38.72 37.00 -20.72
N ILE A 198 -37.46 37.21 -20.34
CA ILE A 198 -36.51 38.11 -21.00
C ILE A 198 -36.18 37.55 -22.38
N GLU A 199 -35.86 36.25 -22.50
CA GLU A 199 -35.61 35.60 -23.79
C GLU A 199 -36.81 35.75 -24.75
N GLU A 200 -38.03 35.54 -24.25
CA GLU A 200 -39.26 35.72 -25.03
C GLU A 200 -39.48 37.19 -25.43
N THR A 201 -39.34 38.12 -24.48
CA THR A 201 -39.52 39.57 -24.70
C THR A 201 -38.53 40.11 -25.73
N PHE A 202 -37.30 39.60 -25.73
CA PHE A 202 -36.24 40.05 -26.63
C PHE A 202 -36.05 39.13 -27.86
N ALA A 203 -36.88 38.10 -28.04
CA ALA A 203 -36.79 37.16 -29.16
C ALA A 203 -36.77 37.85 -30.53
N ARG A 204 -37.57 38.93 -30.69
CA ARG A 204 -37.64 39.75 -31.93
C ARG A 204 -36.35 40.50 -32.26
N PHE A 205 -35.41 40.60 -31.32
CA PHE A 205 -34.11 41.25 -31.49
C PHE A 205 -32.95 40.25 -31.58
N LYS A 206 -33.22 38.94 -31.50
CA LYS A 206 -32.22 37.88 -31.55
C LYS A 206 -31.69 37.71 -32.98
N GLN A 207 -30.57 38.35 -33.29
CA GLN A 207 -29.86 38.20 -34.58
C GLN A 207 -28.77 37.13 -34.46
N GLY A 208 -29.03 35.94 -35.00
CA GLY A 208 -28.08 34.82 -35.01
C GLY A 208 -27.98 34.05 -33.68
N VAL A 209 -27.00 33.13 -33.60
CA VAL A 209 -26.72 32.37 -32.37
C VAL A 209 -25.99 33.29 -31.39
N PRO A 210 -26.53 33.56 -30.20
CA PRO A 210 -25.85 34.39 -29.20
C PRO A 210 -24.50 33.78 -28.83
N ARG A 211 -23.48 34.63 -28.64
CA ARG A 211 -22.26 34.18 -27.96
C ARG A 211 -22.64 33.74 -26.55
N ASP A 212 -22.28 32.50 -26.22
CA ASP A 212 -22.45 32.00 -24.86
C ASP A 212 -21.44 32.70 -23.95
N TYR A 213 -21.96 33.45 -22.98
CA TYR A 213 -21.17 34.15 -21.95
C TYR A 213 -21.13 33.35 -20.64
N LEU A 214 -21.71 32.15 -20.60
CA LEU A 214 -21.58 31.25 -19.45
C LEU A 214 -20.11 30.90 -19.27
N SER A 215 -19.46 31.56 -18.31
CA SER A 215 -18.16 31.12 -17.84
C SER A 215 -18.36 29.83 -17.05
N ALA A 216 -17.69 28.75 -17.44
CA ALA A 216 -17.59 27.58 -16.59
C ALA A 216 -17.03 28.03 -15.23
N TYR A 217 -17.84 27.96 -14.18
CA TYR A 217 -17.40 28.24 -12.83
C TYR A 217 -16.26 27.30 -12.52
N ARG A 218 -15.04 27.84 -12.40
CA ARG A 218 -13.88 27.08 -11.96
C ARG A 218 -13.82 27.22 -10.45
N PRO A 219 -14.22 26.20 -9.67
CA PRO A 219 -14.09 26.27 -8.22
C PRO A 219 -12.62 26.54 -7.88
N SER A 220 -12.35 27.66 -7.22
CA SER A 220 -11.03 27.91 -6.65
C SER A 220 -10.78 26.91 -5.52
N SER A 221 -9.55 26.44 -5.38
CA SER A 221 -9.14 25.44 -4.38
C SER A 221 -9.21 25.93 -2.92
N GLY A 222 -9.79 27.11 -2.67
CA GLY A 222 -9.92 27.71 -1.34
C GLY A 222 -11.15 28.61 -1.26
N MET A 223 -11.60 28.83 -0.02
CA MET A 223 -12.70 29.73 0.33
C MET A 223 -12.14 31.11 0.67
N SER A 224 -12.66 32.18 0.05
CA SER A 224 -12.30 33.55 0.43
C SER A 224 -13.05 34.00 1.68
N HIS A 225 -12.55 35.04 2.36
CA HIS A 225 -13.24 35.62 3.52
C HIS A 225 -14.66 36.12 3.18
N VAL A 226 -14.90 36.60 1.95
CA VAL A 226 -16.23 37.00 1.49
C VAL A 226 -17.14 35.78 1.32
N GLN A 227 -16.65 34.70 0.71
CA GLN A 227 -17.41 33.45 0.57
C GLN A 227 -17.74 32.84 1.93
N ALA A 228 -16.80 32.88 2.87
CA ALA A 228 -17.01 32.43 4.24
C ALA A 228 -18.08 33.27 4.95
N ALA A 229 -18.04 34.60 4.83
CA ALA A 229 -19.05 35.48 5.39
C ALA A 229 -20.45 35.24 4.79
N VAL A 230 -20.53 35.04 3.46
CA VAL A 230 -21.78 34.63 2.81
C VAL A 230 -22.30 33.32 3.39
N LEU A 231 -21.42 32.32 3.55
CA LEU A 231 -21.78 31.03 4.11
C LEU A 231 -22.28 31.12 5.56
N GLU A 232 -21.77 32.07 6.37
CA GLU A 232 -22.31 32.34 7.69
C GLU A 232 -23.77 32.83 7.64
N PHE A 233 -24.11 33.71 6.71
CA PHE A 233 -25.50 34.15 6.54
C PHE A 233 -26.39 33.01 6.03
N VAL A 234 -25.92 32.22 5.06
CA VAL A 234 -26.64 31.02 4.59
C VAL A 234 -26.91 30.06 5.75
N ALA A 235 -25.92 29.86 6.64
CA ALA A 235 -26.08 29.00 7.81
C ALA A 235 -27.07 29.55 8.83
N ARG A 236 -27.10 30.87 9.04
CA ARG A 236 -28.10 31.53 9.90
C ARG A 236 -29.53 31.40 9.36
N LEU A 237 -29.69 31.42 8.04
CA LEU A 237 -30.99 31.22 7.39
C LEU A 237 -31.45 29.76 7.40
N ASN A 238 -30.50 28.81 7.50
CA ASN A 238 -30.77 27.37 7.41
C ASN A 238 -30.33 26.58 8.67
N PRO A 239 -30.73 26.99 9.89
CA PRO A 239 -30.26 26.35 11.13
C PRO A 239 -30.67 24.87 11.21
N HIS A 240 -31.78 24.50 10.57
CA HIS A 240 -32.28 23.13 10.49
C HIS A 240 -31.36 22.16 9.72
N VAL A 241 -30.39 22.67 8.93
CA VAL A 241 -29.37 21.86 8.25
C VAL A 241 -28.03 21.93 8.99
N PHE A 242 -27.61 23.14 9.36
CA PHE A 242 -26.27 23.37 9.93
C PHE A 242 -26.14 22.94 11.40
N LEU A 243 -27.21 22.97 12.20
CA LEU A 243 -27.16 22.43 13.57
C LEU A 243 -27.02 20.90 13.58
N PRO A 244 -27.79 20.12 12.80
CA PRO A 244 -27.54 18.70 12.62
C PRO A 244 -26.15 18.37 12.06
N LEU A 245 -25.62 19.19 11.14
CA LEU A 245 -24.26 19.00 10.62
C LEU A 245 -23.19 19.13 11.71
N LEU A 246 -23.31 20.14 12.57
CA LEU A 246 -22.41 20.30 13.72
C LEU A 246 -22.53 19.11 14.68
N ALA A 247 -23.75 18.68 15.00
CA ALA A 247 -23.98 17.52 15.87
C ALA A 247 -23.37 16.25 15.27
N PHE A 248 -23.53 16.03 13.96
CA PHE A 248 -22.92 14.92 13.22
C PHE A 248 -21.40 14.91 13.35
N CYS A 249 -20.74 16.05 13.14
CA CYS A 249 -19.28 16.15 13.28
C CYS A 249 -18.80 15.85 14.71
N GLN A 250 -19.64 16.11 15.72
CA GLN A 250 -19.32 15.83 17.12
C GLN A 250 -19.55 14.37 17.49
N SER A 251 -20.63 13.76 17.01
CA SER A 251 -20.99 12.37 17.32
C SER A 251 -20.15 11.34 16.58
N HIS A 252 -19.64 11.69 15.39
CA HIS A 252 -18.96 10.76 14.49
C HIS A 252 -17.45 11.02 14.35
N LYS A 253 -16.80 11.70 15.31
CA LYS A 253 -15.37 12.06 15.22
C LYS A 253 -14.46 10.91 14.79
N ASP A 254 -14.73 9.71 15.29
CA ASP A 254 -13.98 8.48 15.01
C ASP A 254 -14.83 7.48 14.20
N PHE A 255 -15.51 7.95 13.15
CA PHE A 255 -16.43 7.11 12.35
C PHE A 255 -15.72 5.96 11.61
N ALA A 256 -14.43 6.10 11.34
CA ALA A 256 -13.67 5.14 10.56
C ALA A 256 -13.30 3.93 11.42
N GLU A 257 -13.82 2.76 11.05
CA GLU A 257 -13.63 1.53 11.81
C GLU A 257 -12.18 1.06 11.72
N LYS A 258 -11.57 0.77 12.88
CA LYS A 258 -10.15 0.40 12.97
C LYS A 258 -9.81 -0.77 12.04
N THR A 259 -10.63 -1.82 12.02
CA THR A 259 -10.40 -3.01 11.18
C THR A 259 -10.41 -2.68 9.68
N VAL A 260 -11.23 -1.71 9.25
CA VAL A 260 -11.26 -1.26 7.84
C VAL A 260 -10.00 -0.45 7.52
N MET A 261 -9.55 0.39 8.46
CA MET A 261 -8.32 1.18 8.32
C MET A 261 -7.07 0.30 8.31
N ASP A 262 -7.01 -0.71 9.18
CA ASP A 262 -5.95 -1.70 9.21
C ASP A 262 -5.92 -2.47 7.89
N PHE A 263 -7.08 -2.93 7.39
CA PHE A 263 -7.17 -3.59 6.09
C PHE A 263 -6.67 -2.69 4.95
N ASP A 264 -7.07 -1.41 4.88
CA ASP A 264 -6.60 -0.49 3.83
C ASP A 264 -5.08 -0.29 3.85
N ARG A 265 -4.47 -0.28 5.04
CA ARG A 265 -3.00 -0.22 5.17
C ARG A 265 -2.34 -1.52 4.75
N GLU A 266 -2.80 -2.64 5.32
CA GLU A 266 -2.22 -3.96 5.11
C GLU A 266 -2.34 -4.42 3.65
N ILE A 267 -3.46 -4.13 2.98
CA ILE A 267 -3.68 -4.52 1.59
C ILE A 267 -2.68 -3.86 0.63
N GLN A 268 -2.11 -2.70 1.00
CA GLN A 268 -1.07 -2.07 0.19
C GLN A 268 0.20 -2.91 0.09
N PHE A 269 0.51 -3.78 1.07
CA PHE A 269 1.64 -4.71 0.96
C PHE A 269 1.52 -5.56 -0.31
N TYR A 270 0.34 -6.11 -0.55
CA TYR A 270 0.05 -6.91 -1.73
C TYR A 270 -0.01 -6.08 -3.01
N ILE A 271 -0.72 -4.94 -2.99
CA ILE A 271 -0.84 -4.06 -4.17
C ILE A 271 0.55 -3.57 -4.61
N ALA A 272 1.37 -3.09 -3.68
CA ALA A 272 2.71 -2.58 -3.96
C ALA A 272 3.61 -3.67 -4.55
N TRP A 273 3.57 -4.88 -3.99
CA TRP A 273 4.33 -6.01 -4.55
C TRP A 273 3.85 -6.39 -5.96
N LEU A 274 2.54 -6.52 -6.17
CA LEU A 274 1.99 -6.90 -7.47
C LEU A 274 2.32 -5.88 -8.57
N GLU A 275 2.20 -4.58 -8.26
CA GLU A 275 2.59 -3.52 -9.19
C GLU A 275 4.10 -3.52 -9.46
N TYR A 276 4.92 -3.74 -8.43
CA TYR A 276 6.37 -3.86 -8.60
C TYR A 276 6.74 -5.07 -9.48
N ALA A 277 6.19 -6.25 -9.20
CA ALA A 277 6.42 -7.47 -9.97
C ALA A 277 5.92 -7.36 -11.42
N ASP A 278 4.80 -6.65 -11.65
CA ASP A 278 4.25 -6.42 -12.99
C ASP A 278 5.25 -5.69 -13.92
N THR A 279 6.10 -4.81 -13.38
CA THR A 279 7.16 -4.15 -14.18
C THR A 279 8.13 -5.14 -14.82
N PHE A 280 8.46 -6.22 -14.11
CA PHE A 280 9.32 -7.30 -14.59
C PHE A 280 8.54 -8.28 -15.48
N LYS A 281 7.28 -8.60 -15.13
CA LYS A 281 6.40 -9.44 -15.97
C LYS A 281 6.21 -8.84 -17.36
N ARG A 282 6.04 -7.52 -17.48
CA ARG A 282 5.99 -6.79 -18.77
C ARG A 282 7.29 -6.87 -19.57
N ALA A 283 8.43 -7.05 -18.90
CA ALA A 283 9.73 -7.28 -19.53
C ALA A 283 9.97 -8.76 -19.91
N GLY A 284 8.97 -9.63 -19.72
CA GLY A 284 9.04 -11.05 -20.06
C GLY A 284 9.54 -11.96 -18.94
N LEU A 285 9.92 -11.41 -17.79
CA LEU A 285 10.41 -12.17 -16.64
C LEU A 285 9.26 -12.85 -15.89
N LYS A 286 9.57 -13.95 -15.20
CA LYS A 286 8.58 -14.81 -14.55
C LYS A 286 8.71 -14.75 -13.03
N PHE A 287 7.57 -14.94 -12.37
CA PHE A 287 7.47 -15.13 -10.93
C PHE A 287 6.66 -16.38 -10.67
N CYS A 288 7.00 -17.09 -9.61
CA CYS A 288 6.26 -18.27 -9.14
C CYS A 288 5.99 -18.16 -7.65
N TYR A 289 4.92 -18.81 -7.20
CA TYR A 289 4.71 -19.06 -5.78
C TYR A 289 5.65 -20.19 -5.34
N PRO A 290 6.62 -19.95 -4.44
CA PRO A 290 7.55 -20.99 -4.03
C PRO A 290 6.85 -22.09 -3.23
N GLN A 291 7.27 -23.34 -3.43
CA GLN A 291 6.97 -24.41 -2.49
C GLN A 291 7.89 -24.26 -1.29
N VAL A 292 7.35 -23.82 -0.16
CA VAL A 292 8.11 -23.59 1.07
C VAL A 292 7.98 -24.78 2.01
N SER A 293 9.09 -25.22 2.60
CA SER A 293 9.11 -26.29 3.60
C SER A 293 9.99 -25.94 4.78
N ASP A 294 9.57 -26.30 5.99
CA ASP A 294 10.34 -26.20 7.24
C ASP A 294 11.00 -27.54 7.64
N THR A 295 10.79 -28.59 6.85
CA THR A 295 11.28 -29.95 7.09
C THR A 295 12.14 -30.49 5.95
N CYS A 296 11.80 -30.14 4.70
CA CYS A 296 12.56 -30.53 3.52
C CYS A 296 13.55 -29.43 3.12
N LYS A 297 14.85 -29.74 3.21
CA LYS A 297 15.95 -28.81 2.85
C LYS A 297 16.32 -28.85 1.37
N THR A 298 15.47 -29.41 0.52
CA THR A 298 15.67 -29.34 -0.94
C THR A 298 15.43 -27.91 -1.38
N VAL A 299 16.38 -27.34 -2.09
CA VAL A 299 16.33 -25.96 -2.55
C VAL A 299 16.55 -25.94 -4.04
N SER A 300 15.65 -25.33 -4.81
CA SER A 300 15.80 -25.22 -6.26
C SER A 300 15.07 -24.01 -6.80
N ASN A 301 15.58 -23.42 -7.87
CA ASN A 301 14.90 -22.37 -8.60
C ASN A 301 15.23 -22.47 -10.09
N ARG A 302 14.22 -22.24 -10.93
CA ARG A 302 14.33 -22.20 -12.39
C ARG A 302 14.12 -20.79 -12.89
N GLU A 303 14.98 -20.35 -13.79
CA GLU A 303 14.98 -19.01 -14.39
C GLU A 303 14.97 -17.88 -13.35
N GLY A 304 15.71 -18.04 -12.25
CA GLY A 304 15.89 -17.04 -11.21
C GLY A 304 16.71 -15.83 -11.66
N PHE A 305 16.43 -14.67 -11.07
CA PHE A 305 17.19 -13.45 -11.33
C PHE A 305 17.21 -12.53 -10.11
N ASP A 306 18.27 -11.72 -10.00
CA ASP A 306 18.40 -10.67 -8.99
C ASP A 306 17.49 -9.48 -9.35
N LEU A 307 16.60 -9.10 -8.42
CA LEU A 307 15.59 -8.06 -8.67
C LEU A 307 16.19 -6.66 -8.85
N ALA A 308 17.21 -6.32 -8.07
CA ALA A 308 17.84 -5.00 -8.12
C ALA A 308 18.58 -4.79 -9.45
N LEU A 309 19.36 -5.79 -9.87
CA LEU A 309 20.05 -5.82 -11.15
C LEU A 309 19.06 -5.87 -12.31
N ALA A 310 18.03 -6.74 -12.24
CA ALA A 310 17.02 -6.82 -13.28
C ALA A 310 16.31 -5.46 -13.47
N GLY A 311 15.95 -4.78 -12.38
CA GLY A 311 15.34 -3.46 -12.43
C GLY A 311 16.24 -2.42 -13.11
N LYS A 312 17.55 -2.46 -12.84
CA LYS A 312 18.54 -1.60 -13.52
C LYS A 312 18.65 -1.93 -15.01
N LEU A 313 18.80 -3.19 -15.37
CA LEU A 313 18.96 -3.64 -16.77
C LEU A 313 17.72 -3.32 -17.61
N ILE A 314 16.51 -3.49 -17.06
CA ILE A 314 15.26 -3.12 -17.75
C ILE A 314 15.24 -1.63 -18.09
N ARG A 315 15.63 -0.75 -17.14
CA ARG A 315 15.73 0.70 -17.39
C ARG A 315 16.78 1.03 -18.46
N GLU A 316 17.89 0.31 -18.48
CA GLU A 316 18.94 0.42 -19.48
C GLU A 316 18.59 -0.26 -20.82
N LYS A 317 17.40 -0.87 -20.96
CA LYS A 317 16.97 -1.66 -22.12
C LYS A 317 17.93 -2.80 -22.47
N ARG A 318 18.50 -3.44 -21.44
CA ARG A 318 19.43 -4.57 -21.55
C ARG A 318 18.73 -5.87 -21.15
N THR A 319 19.17 -6.97 -21.75
CA THR A 319 18.66 -8.30 -21.44
C THR A 319 19.05 -8.73 -20.04
N VAL A 320 18.08 -9.25 -19.29
CA VAL A 320 18.29 -9.90 -18.00
C VAL A 320 18.57 -11.38 -18.25
N VAL A 321 19.65 -11.90 -17.69
CA VAL A 321 19.99 -13.33 -17.77
C VAL A 321 19.47 -14.03 -16.53
N CYS A 322 18.62 -15.03 -16.75
CA CYS A 322 18.09 -15.89 -15.70
C CYS A 322 18.97 -17.13 -15.49
N ASN A 323 19.01 -17.65 -14.27
CA ASN A 323 19.84 -18.79 -13.90
C ASN A 323 19.05 -19.86 -13.13
N ASP A 324 19.41 -21.12 -13.35
CA ASP A 324 18.88 -22.26 -12.62
C ASP A 324 19.85 -22.69 -11.52
N PHE A 325 19.32 -23.19 -10.40
CA PHE A 325 20.12 -23.88 -9.38
C PHE A 325 19.32 -24.91 -8.61
N ALA A 326 20.00 -25.91 -8.05
CA ALA A 326 19.41 -26.90 -7.16
C ALA A 326 20.42 -27.49 -6.16
N LEU A 327 19.97 -27.70 -4.91
CA LEU A 327 20.57 -28.55 -3.89
C LEU A 327 19.61 -29.68 -3.58
N ASN A 328 20.05 -30.92 -3.75
CA ASN A 328 19.22 -32.10 -3.52
C ASN A 328 19.85 -33.06 -2.51
N GLY A 329 19.03 -33.91 -1.90
CA GLY A 329 19.51 -35.02 -1.06
C GLY A 329 20.38 -34.55 0.11
N PRO A 330 21.67 -34.92 0.20
CA PRO A 330 22.59 -34.49 1.25
C PRO A 330 23.29 -33.15 0.97
N GLU A 331 23.17 -32.57 -0.23
CA GLU A 331 23.87 -31.33 -0.60
C GLU A 331 23.35 -30.13 0.19
N ARG A 332 24.24 -29.37 0.82
CA ARG A 332 23.88 -28.19 1.64
C ARG A 332 24.67 -26.93 1.30
N ILE A 333 25.59 -27.00 0.34
CA ILE A 333 26.54 -25.92 0.05
C ILE A 333 26.65 -25.77 -1.47
N PHE A 334 26.52 -24.54 -1.94
CA PHE A 334 26.95 -24.16 -3.28
C PHE A 334 28.36 -23.58 -3.24
N VAL A 335 29.24 -24.05 -4.12
CA VAL A 335 30.56 -23.44 -4.35
C VAL A 335 30.58 -22.91 -5.78
N VAL A 336 30.50 -21.59 -5.94
CA VAL A 336 30.42 -20.93 -7.25
C VAL A 336 31.78 -20.33 -7.62
N THR A 337 32.40 -20.83 -8.69
CA THR A 337 33.72 -20.40 -9.17
C THR A 337 33.63 -19.88 -10.61
N GLY A 338 34.69 -19.19 -11.08
CA GLY A 338 34.75 -18.64 -12.44
C GLY A 338 35.37 -17.23 -12.50
N PRO A 339 35.52 -16.63 -13.69
CA PRO A 339 36.17 -15.33 -13.87
C PRO A 339 35.38 -14.19 -13.23
N ASN A 340 36.06 -13.11 -12.84
CA ASN A 340 35.41 -11.88 -12.39
C ASN A 340 34.48 -11.35 -13.49
N GLN A 341 33.38 -10.71 -13.10
CA GLN A 341 32.31 -10.25 -14.01
C GLN A 341 31.53 -11.38 -14.72
N GLY A 342 31.77 -12.65 -14.39
CA GLY A 342 31.00 -13.80 -14.90
C GLY A 342 29.65 -14.05 -14.23
N GLY A 343 29.07 -13.07 -13.51
CA GLY A 343 27.77 -13.20 -12.85
C GLY A 343 27.76 -13.90 -11.48
N LYS A 344 28.91 -14.37 -10.98
CA LYS A 344 29.04 -15.02 -9.66
C LYS A 344 28.54 -14.13 -8.51
N THR A 345 28.87 -12.84 -8.58
CA THR A 345 28.50 -11.82 -7.59
C THR A 345 26.99 -11.51 -7.60
N THR A 346 26.25 -11.94 -8.62
CA THR A 346 24.79 -11.81 -8.72
C THR A 346 24.07 -13.03 -8.14
N PHE A 347 24.69 -14.20 -8.18
CA PHE A 347 24.10 -15.43 -7.66
C PHE A 347 23.82 -15.37 -6.15
N ALA A 348 24.80 -14.91 -5.36
CA ALA A 348 24.67 -14.82 -3.90
C ALA A 348 23.50 -13.92 -3.46
N PRO A 349 23.39 -12.66 -3.94
CA PRO A 349 22.21 -11.83 -3.71
C PRO A 349 20.89 -12.48 -4.16
N THR A 350 20.85 -13.08 -5.36
CA THR A 350 19.65 -13.77 -5.87
C THR A 350 19.19 -14.86 -4.90
N PHE A 351 20.10 -15.71 -4.44
CA PHE A 351 19.79 -16.81 -3.53
C PHE A 351 19.22 -16.29 -2.19
N GLY A 352 19.82 -15.25 -1.63
CA GLY A 352 19.33 -14.62 -0.39
C GLY A 352 17.97 -13.91 -0.57
N GLN A 353 17.78 -13.19 -1.68
CA GLN A 353 16.51 -12.55 -2.02
C GLN A 353 15.38 -13.57 -2.13
N LEU A 354 15.61 -14.72 -2.78
CA LEU A 354 14.60 -15.78 -2.91
C LEU A 354 14.11 -16.29 -1.55
N HIS A 355 15.05 -16.62 -0.65
CA HIS A 355 14.69 -17.10 0.69
C HIS A 355 13.95 -16.03 1.50
N TYR A 356 14.40 -14.78 1.43
CA TYR A 356 13.78 -13.70 2.18
C TYR A 356 12.37 -13.38 1.67
N LEU A 357 12.18 -13.22 0.36
CA LEU A 357 10.87 -12.95 -0.24
C LEU A 357 9.89 -14.10 0.01
N ALA A 358 10.34 -15.36 -0.07
CA ALA A 358 9.52 -16.51 0.29
C ALA A 358 9.10 -16.48 1.77
N SER A 359 10.00 -16.07 2.68
CA SER A 359 9.65 -15.91 4.10
C SER A 359 8.65 -14.77 4.35
N LEU A 360 8.52 -13.81 3.42
CA LEU A 360 7.48 -12.77 3.47
C LEU A 360 6.14 -13.24 2.87
N GLY A 361 6.07 -14.46 2.33
CA GLY A 361 4.89 -14.98 1.62
C GLY A 361 4.64 -14.30 0.27
N LEU A 362 5.72 -13.86 -0.39
CA LEU A 362 5.66 -13.22 -1.70
C LEU A 362 5.98 -14.24 -2.81
N PRO A 363 5.36 -14.12 -4.00
CA PRO A 363 5.89 -14.72 -5.23
C PRO A 363 7.36 -14.36 -5.40
N VAL A 364 8.16 -15.29 -5.91
CA VAL A 364 9.60 -15.10 -6.08
C VAL A 364 10.01 -15.14 -7.56
N PRO A 365 11.11 -14.48 -7.96
CA PRO A 365 11.69 -14.58 -9.30
C PRO A 365 11.89 -16.03 -9.76
N GLY A 366 11.44 -16.33 -10.97
CA GLY A 366 11.59 -17.64 -11.61
C GLY A 366 10.28 -18.29 -12.03
N THR A 367 10.39 -19.42 -12.72
CA THR A 367 9.25 -20.23 -13.19
C THR A 367 8.85 -21.31 -12.21
N GLU A 368 9.79 -21.81 -11.41
CA GLU A 368 9.58 -22.79 -10.34
C GLU A 368 10.55 -22.49 -9.19
N ALA A 369 10.10 -22.64 -7.95
CA ALA A 369 10.96 -22.53 -6.78
C ALA A 369 10.54 -23.50 -5.67
N ARG A 370 11.54 -24.14 -5.05
CA ARG A 370 11.42 -24.88 -3.80
C ARG A 370 12.43 -24.28 -2.82
N LEU A 371 11.95 -23.83 -1.66
CA LEU A 371 12.76 -23.07 -0.72
C LEU A 371 12.54 -23.60 0.69
N PHE A 372 13.61 -23.60 1.48
CA PHE A 372 13.54 -23.95 2.89
C PHE A 372 13.21 -22.70 3.72
N LEU A 373 12.26 -22.81 4.65
CA LEU A 373 11.95 -21.74 5.59
C LEU A 373 13.04 -21.71 6.67
N CYS A 374 14.04 -20.88 6.45
CA CYS A 374 15.15 -20.73 7.39
C CYS A 374 14.74 -19.94 8.64
N ASP A 375 15.36 -20.27 9.77
CA ASP A 375 15.16 -19.52 11.02
C ASP A 375 15.89 -18.17 11.01
N ARG A 376 17.05 -18.13 10.35
CA ARG A 376 17.91 -16.95 10.24
C ARG A 376 18.62 -16.95 8.89
N LEU A 377 18.75 -15.75 8.32
CA LEU A 377 19.52 -15.48 7.12
C LEU A 377 20.74 -14.64 7.50
N TYR A 378 21.93 -15.16 7.21
CA TYR A 378 23.20 -14.48 7.47
C TYR A 378 23.90 -14.14 6.16
N THR A 379 24.58 -13.00 6.15
CA THR A 379 25.43 -12.59 5.03
C THR A 379 26.85 -12.33 5.50
N HIS A 380 27.80 -12.72 4.66
CA HIS A 380 29.20 -12.32 4.80
C HIS A 380 29.72 -11.84 3.45
N PHE A 381 29.66 -10.52 3.27
CA PHE A 381 30.16 -9.82 2.09
C PHE A 381 31.36 -8.97 2.47
N GLU A 382 32.20 -8.68 1.49
CA GLU A 382 33.31 -7.74 1.63
C GLU A 382 32.79 -6.38 2.10
N ARG A 383 33.41 -5.83 3.16
CA ARG A 383 33.11 -4.50 3.68
C ARG A 383 34.35 -3.61 3.57
N VAL A 384 34.12 -2.30 3.43
CA VAL A 384 35.19 -1.30 3.56
C VAL A 384 35.65 -1.27 5.02
N GLU A 385 36.95 -1.09 5.25
CA GLU A 385 37.51 -0.99 6.59
C GLU A 385 36.84 0.15 7.38
N ASP A 386 36.48 -0.15 8.63
CA ASP A 386 36.02 0.86 9.56
C ASP A 386 37.23 1.46 10.28
N ILE A 387 37.60 2.69 9.88
CA ILE A 387 38.75 3.42 10.43
C ILE A 387 38.58 3.64 11.96
N ALA A 388 37.34 3.60 12.49
CA ALA A 388 37.07 3.81 13.90
C ALA A 388 37.38 2.58 14.79
N THR A 389 37.46 1.36 14.25
CA THR A 389 37.58 0.14 15.07
C THR A 389 39.03 -0.20 15.46
N LEU A 390 40.04 0.48 14.89
CA LEU A 390 41.49 0.18 15.04
C LEU A 390 41.86 -1.29 14.72
N ARG A 391 40.97 -2.04 14.07
CA ARG A 391 41.17 -3.43 13.67
C ARG A 391 41.49 -3.50 12.18
N GLY A 392 42.30 -4.48 11.78
CA GLY A 392 42.56 -4.73 10.36
C GLY A 392 41.40 -5.49 9.70
N LYS A 393 41.20 -5.31 8.39
CA LYS A 393 40.13 -5.97 7.62
C LYS A 393 39.96 -7.46 7.90
N LEU A 394 41.07 -8.21 7.92
CA LEU A 394 41.04 -9.66 8.19
C LEU A 394 40.53 -9.98 9.60
N GLN A 395 40.90 -9.18 10.60
CA GLN A 395 40.42 -9.38 11.97
C GLN A 395 38.92 -9.15 12.07
N ASP A 396 38.41 -8.10 11.43
CA ASP A 396 36.98 -7.81 11.41
C ASP A 396 36.20 -8.88 10.64
N ASP A 397 36.72 -9.39 9.53
CA ASP A 397 36.13 -10.51 8.80
C ASP A 397 36.04 -11.78 9.66
N LEU A 398 37.12 -12.16 10.35
CA LEU A 398 37.14 -13.32 11.25
C LEU A 398 36.16 -13.16 12.42
N ILE A 399 36.05 -11.97 13.00
CA ILE A 399 35.08 -11.69 14.08
C ILE A 399 33.65 -11.85 13.56
N ARG A 400 33.34 -11.34 12.37
CA ARG A 400 32.01 -11.48 11.76
C ARG A 400 31.68 -12.94 11.44
N ILE A 401 32.61 -13.70 10.85
CA ILE A 401 32.40 -15.13 10.56
C ILE A 401 32.17 -15.90 11.84
N ARG A 402 33.00 -15.68 12.88
CA ARG A 402 32.81 -16.31 14.18
C ARG A 402 31.43 -16.01 14.76
N HIS A 403 30.99 -14.75 14.71
CA HIS A 403 29.66 -14.38 15.19
C HIS A 403 28.54 -15.13 14.46
N ILE A 404 28.64 -15.25 13.12
CA ILE A 404 27.70 -16.04 12.32
C ILE A 404 27.72 -17.50 12.75
N LEU A 405 28.90 -18.12 12.87
CA LEU A 405 29.04 -19.53 13.26
C LEU A 405 28.53 -19.81 14.68
N ASP A 406 28.75 -18.90 15.63
CA ASP A 406 28.29 -19.02 17.02
C ASP A 406 26.75 -18.94 17.14
N GLN A 407 26.07 -18.34 16.16
CA GLN A 407 24.61 -18.12 16.17
C GLN A 407 23.84 -18.96 15.16
N ALA A 408 24.51 -19.48 14.12
CA ALA A 408 23.87 -20.26 13.08
C ALA A 408 23.39 -21.61 13.63
N THR A 409 22.20 -22.01 13.19
CA THR A 409 21.62 -23.32 13.50
C THR A 409 21.65 -24.21 12.25
N PRO A 410 21.33 -25.51 12.36
CA PRO A 410 21.14 -26.36 11.19
C PRO A 410 20.06 -25.85 10.23
N ASN A 411 19.18 -24.95 10.67
CA ASN A 411 18.08 -24.38 9.89
C ASN A 411 18.38 -22.97 9.36
N SER A 412 19.60 -22.46 9.59
CA SER A 412 20.00 -21.15 9.08
C SER A 412 20.51 -21.23 7.65
N VAL A 413 20.30 -20.14 6.91
CA VAL A 413 20.90 -19.94 5.58
C VAL A 413 22.02 -18.93 5.70
N ILE A 414 23.17 -19.24 5.12
CA ILE A 414 24.35 -18.37 5.13
C ILE A 414 24.75 -18.09 3.68
N VAL A 415 24.83 -16.81 3.32
CA VAL A 415 25.26 -16.34 2.01
C VAL A 415 26.60 -15.65 2.15
N MET A 416 27.64 -16.22 1.55
CA MET A 416 28.98 -15.68 1.59
C MET A 416 29.42 -15.25 0.19
N ASN A 417 30.06 -14.09 0.08
CA ASN A 417 30.64 -13.62 -1.18
C ASN A 417 32.03 -13.01 -0.93
N GLU A 418 33.02 -13.50 -1.68
CA GLU A 418 34.42 -13.00 -1.67
C GLU A 418 35.06 -12.96 -0.27
N VAL A 419 34.93 -14.06 0.49
CA VAL A 419 35.53 -14.22 1.82
C VAL A 419 37.06 -14.26 1.72
N PHE A 420 37.74 -13.64 2.69
CA PHE A 420 39.21 -13.65 2.84
C PHE A 420 40.00 -13.05 1.67
N SER A 421 39.42 -12.09 0.93
CA SER A 421 40.10 -11.38 -0.15
C SER A 421 41.35 -10.59 0.29
N SER A 422 41.48 -10.31 1.60
CA SER A 422 42.52 -9.45 2.18
C SER A 422 43.70 -10.19 2.83
N THR A 423 43.83 -11.51 2.67
CA THR A 423 44.92 -12.29 3.26
C THR A 423 45.73 -13.05 2.21
N THR A 424 46.84 -13.68 2.61
CA THR A 424 47.66 -14.47 1.67
C THR A 424 46.85 -15.65 1.14
N LEU A 425 47.09 -16.08 -0.10
CA LEU A 425 46.39 -17.24 -0.68
C LEU A 425 46.49 -18.48 0.21
N LYS A 426 47.64 -18.69 0.87
CA LYS A 426 47.85 -19.82 1.76
C LYS A 426 46.97 -19.72 3.01
N ASP A 427 46.89 -18.53 3.61
CA ASP A 427 46.05 -18.30 4.79
C ASP A 427 44.56 -18.35 4.41
N ALA A 428 44.17 -17.81 3.25
CA ALA A 428 42.79 -17.84 2.77
C ALA A 428 42.27 -19.26 2.46
N VAL A 429 43.16 -20.17 2.04
CA VAL A 429 42.81 -21.59 1.82
C VAL A 429 42.78 -22.38 3.13
N TYR A 430 43.57 -21.96 4.11
CA TYR A 430 43.65 -22.62 5.41
C TYR A 430 42.48 -22.24 6.34
N LEU A 431 42.10 -20.97 6.33
CA LEU A 431 40.95 -20.41 7.05
C LEU A 431 39.64 -20.79 6.38
#